data_AF-A0A524F0D0-F1
#
_entry.id   AF-A0A524F0D0-F1
#
_cell.length_a   1.000
_cell.length_b   1.000
_cell.length_c   1.000
_cell.angle_alpha   90.00
_cell.angle_beta   90.00
_cell.angle_gamma   90.00
#
_symmetry.space_group_name_H-M   'P 1'
#
loop_
_entity.id
_entity.type
_entity.pdbx_description
1 polymer ?
#
loop_
_entity_poly.entity_id
_entity_poly.type
_entity_poly.pdbx_seq_one_letter_code
_entity_poly.pdbx_strand_id
1 'polypeptide(L)' 'MKLKTIFVMCKKCGARIQIKLPRNIEFPEHSDLYWVVHAHGDLDSDAHALIIEVDRNLNVRNTRVSDEFYLTYDV' A
#
# COMPACT_ATOMS: atom_id res chain seq x y z
N MET A 1 17.83 -2.29 9.47
CA MET A 1 16.39 -2.68 9.47
C MET A 1 16.16 -3.74 8.39
N LYS A 2 15.62 -4.92 8.72
CA LYS A 2 15.32 -5.95 7.70
C LYS A 2 14.02 -5.58 6.97
N LEU A 3 14.07 -5.46 5.66
CA LEU A 3 12.91 -5.16 4.82
C LEU A 3 12.32 -6.44 4.22
N LYS A 4 11.02 -6.42 3.90
CA LYS A 4 10.40 -7.38 2.99
C LYS A 4 9.84 -6.62 1.79
N THR A 5 10.14 -7.12 0.60
CA THR A 5 9.58 -6.61 -0.64
C THR A 5 8.25 -7.31 -0.91
N ILE A 6 7.22 -6.53 -1.19
CA ILE A 6 5.97 -7.01 -1.74
C ILE A 6 5.80 -6.46 -3.16
N PHE A 7 5.04 -7.19 -3.98
CA PHE A 7 4.66 -6.76 -5.31
C PHE A 7 3.15 -6.68 -5.38
N VAL A 8 2.65 -5.58 -5.91
CA VAL A 8 1.22 -5.35 -6.13
C VAL A 8 0.99 -4.91 -7.56
N MET A 9 -0.18 -5.25 -8.09
CA MET A 9 -0.60 -4.81 -9.41
C MET A 9 -1.63 -3.71 -9.24
N CYS A 10 -1.40 -2.56 -9.87
CA CYS A 10 -2.42 -1.53 -9.94
C CYS A 10 -3.52 -1.97 -10.91
N LYS A 11 -4.76 -2.07 -10.41
CA LYS A 11 -5.91 -2.44 -11.25
C LYS A 11 -6.37 -1.33 -12.20
N LYS A 12 -5.95 -0.07 -11.97
CA LYS A 12 -6.32 1.08 -12.81
C LYS A 12 -5.43 1.21 -14.05
N CYS A 13 -4.11 1.20 -13.90
CA CYS A 13 -3.20 1.33 -15.05
C CYS A 13 -2.41 0.05 -15.39
N GLY A 14 -2.57 -1.04 -14.64
CA GLY A 14 -1.84 -2.29 -14.89
C GLY A 14 -0.36 -2.25 -14.51
N ALA A 15 0.11 -1.19 -13.84
CA ALA A 15 1.50 -1.11 -13.39
C ALA A 15 1.80 -2.12 -12.28
N ARG A 16 2.95 -2.79 -12.39
CA ARG A 16 3.50 -3.65 -11.32
C ARG A 16 4.38 -2.81 -10.41
N ILE A 17 3.99 -2.72 -9.14
CA ILE A 17 4.64 -1.84 -8.17
C ILE A 17 5.36 -2.66 -7.12
N GLN A 18 6.58 -2.22 -6.80
CA GLN A 18 7.42 -2.81 -5.78
C GLN A 18 7.39 -1.94 -4.52
N ILE A 19 6.96 -2.49 -3.40
CA ILE A 19 6.91 -1.77 -2.12
C ILE A 19 7.79 -2.48 -1.10
N LYS A 20 8.64 -1.72 -0.41
CA LYS A 20 9.51 -2.21 0.66
C LYS A 20 8.89 -1.88 2.00
N LEU A 21 8.55 -2.91 2.77
CA LEU A 21 7.98 -2.78 4.10
C LEU A 21 8.99 -3.17 5.19
N PRO A 22 9.01 -2.48 6.34
CA PRO A 22 9.75 -2.96 7.51
C PRO A 22 9.20 -4.33 7.94
N ARG A 23 10.06 -5.24 8.41
CA ARG A 23 9.58 -6.53 8.95
C ARG A 23 8.93 -6.41 10.33
N ASN A 24 9.17 -5.31 11.02
CA ASN A 24 8.77 -5.04 12.40
C ASN A 24 7.66 -3.97 12.48
N ILE A 25 6.66 -4.04 11.59
CA ILE A 25 5.50 -3.14 11.66
C ILE A 25 4.66 -3.50 12.87
N GLU A 26 4.23 -2.50 13.62
CA GLU A 26 3.26 -2.67 14.69
C GLU A 26 1.85 -2.72 14.09
N PHE A 27 1.13 -3.80 14.39
CA PHE A 27 -0.26 -3.96 13.97
C PHE A 27 -1.18 -3.32 15.01
N PRO A 28 -2.30 -2.71 14.61
CA PRO A 28 -3.31 -2.25 15.55
C PRO A 28 -3.79 -3.40 16.45
N GLU A 29 -4.06 -3.14 17.73
CA GLU A 29 -4.34 -4.15 18.75
C GLU A 29 -5.49 -5.11 18.37
N HIS A 30 -6.45 -4.63 17.60
CA HIS A 30 -7.63 -5.39 17.17
C HIS A 30 -7.67 -5.67 15.66
N SER A 31 -6.52 -5.64 14.98
CA SER A 31 -6.44 -5.93 13.54
C SER A 31 -5.30 -6.89 13.22
N ASP A 32 -5.60 -7.91 12.42
CA ASP A 32 -4.59 -8.76 11.78
C ASP A 32 -4.12 -8.23 10.43
N LEU A 33 -4.64 -7.07 10.02
CA LEU A 33 -4.31 -6.40 8.79
C LEU A 33 -3.65 -5.05 9.08
N TYR A 34 -2.61 -4.75 8.32
CA TYR A 34 -1.98 -3.46 8.26
C TYR A 34 -2.23 -2.85 6.89
N TRP A 35 -2.56 -1.56 6.86
CA TRP A 35 -2.87 -0.85 5.62
C TRP A 35 -1.64 -0.07 5.17
N VAL A 36 -1.23 -0.34 3.94
CA VAL A 36 -0.18 0.40 3.27
C VAL A 36 -0.83 1.21 2.17
N VAL A 37 -0.54 2.51 2.15
CA VAL A 37 -0.99 3.36 1.07
C VAL A 37 0.18 3.77 0.20
N HIS A 38 0.03 3.61 -1.11
CA HIS A 38 1.04 3.98 -2.09
C HIS A 38 0.39 4.74 -3.23
N ALA A 39 0.72 6.02 -3.37
CA ALA A 39 0.32 6.82 -4.52
C ALA A 39 1.34 6.67 -5.64
N HIS A 40 0.86 6.47 -6.86
CA HIS A 40 1.70 6.46 -8.06
C HIS A 40 0.91 6.98 -9.27
N GLY A 41 1.64 7.40 -10.30
CA GLY A 41 1.11 7.84 -11.59
C GLY A 41 2.26 8.01 -12.57
N ASP A 42 2.03 7.74 -13.83
CA ASP A 42 2.94 8.07 -14.92
C ASP A 42 2.70 9.52 -15.38
N LEU A 43 3.67 10.11 -16.10
CA LEU A 43 3.57 11.48 -16.65
C LEU A 43 2.27 11.73 -17.44
N ASP A 44 1.72 10.68 -18.06
CA ASP A 44 0.55 10.74 -18.94
C ASP A 44 -0.75 10.23 -18.25
N SER A 45 -0.72 9.90 -16.96
CA SER A 45 -1.87 9.34 -16.24
C SER A 45 -2.11 10.05 -14.91
N ASP A 46 -3.38 10.25 -14.53
CA ASP A 46 -3.72 10.79 -13.23
C ASP A 46 -3.15 9.91 -12.10
N ALA A 47 -2.47 10.54 -11.15
CA ALA A 47 -1.99 9.87 -9.96
C ALA A 47 -3.16 9.21 -9.22
N HIS A 48 -2.94 8.00 -8.72
CA HIS A 48 -3.94 7.24 -7.99
C HIS A 48 -3.30 6.51 -6.81
N ALA A 49 -4.10 6.28 -5.79
CA ALA A 49 -3.66 5.66 -4.56
C ALA A 49 -4.02 4.18 -4.53
N LEU A 50 -3.04 3.34 -4.21
CA LEU A 50 -3.26 1.95 -3.86
C LEU A 50 -3.40 1.82 -2.35
N ILE A 51 -4.51 1.25 -1.92
CA ILE A 51 -4.74 0.81 -0.55
C ILE A 51 -4.50 -0.69 -0.51
N ILE A 52 -3.49 -1.10 0.25
CA ILE A 52 -2.97 -2.47 0.24
C ILE A 52 -3.09 -3.02 1.65
N GLU A 53 -3.87 -4.08 1.79
CA GLU A 53 -4.05 -4.78 3.06
C GLU A 53 -3.02 -5.92 3.13
N VAL A 54 -2.16 -5.90 4.16
CA VAL A 54 -1.16 -6.96 4.40
C VAL A 54 -1.39 -7.64 5.74
N ASP A 55 -1.10 -8.94 5.82
CA ASP A 55 -1.16 -9.70 7.09
C ASP A 55 0.12 -9.55 7.93
N ARG A 56 0.14 -10.15 9.13
CA ARG A 56 1.30 -10.19 10.05
C ARG A 56 2.58 -10.77 9.44
N ASN A 57 2.46 -11.59 8.40
CA ASN A 57 3.59 -12.13 7.65
C ASN A 57 3.99 -11.23 6.47
N LEU A 58 3.35 -10.07 6.33
CA LEU A 58 3.46 -9.09 5.24
C LEU A 58 3.13 -9.71 3.88
N ASN A 59 2.14 -10.59 3.83
CA ASN A 59 1.57 -11.07 2.58
C ASN A 59 0.39 -10.17 2.19
N VAL A 60 0.31 -9.83 0.91
CA VAL A 60 -0.80 -9.04 0.37
C VAL A 60 -2.08 -9.89 0.43
N ARG A 61 -3.10 -9.37 1.12
CA ARG A 61 -4.42 -10.00 1.22
C ARG A 61 -5.43 -9.34 0.29
N ASN A 62 -5.32 -8.03 0.12
CA ASN A 62 -6.20 -7.27 -0.76
C ASN A 62 -5.50 -6.04 -1.33
N THR A 63 -5.99 -5.58 -2.48
CA THR A 63 -5.56 -4.35 -3.15
C THR A 63 -6.77 -3.62 -3.70
N ARG A 64 -6.89 -2.35 -3.34
CA ARG A 64 -7.92 -1.42 -3.83
C ARG A 64 -7.24 -0.21 -4.46
N VAL A 65 -7.92 0.41 -5.41
CA VAL A 65 -7.51 1.69 -5.99
C VAL A 65 -8.49 2.74 -5.50
N SER A 66 -7.97 3.91 -5.11
CA SER A 66 -8.75 5.11 -4.88
C SER A 66 -8.30 6.20 -5.83
N ASP A 67 -9.26 6.84 -6.49
CA ASP A 67 -9.04 8.04 -7.31
C ASP A 67 -9.00 9.31 -6.46
N GLU A 68 -9.44 9.23 -5.21
CA GLU A 68 -9.42 10.33 -4.25
C GLU A 68 -8.39 10.08 -3.14
N PHE A 69 -7.61 11.10 -2.79
CA PHE A 69 -6.67 11.04 -1.69
C PHE A 69 -6.77 12.29 -0.81
N TYR A 70 -7.24 12.11 0.42
CA TYR A 70 -7.27 13.18 1.43
C TYR A 70 -6.16 12.90 2.44
N LEU A 71 -5.06 13.66 2.33
CA LEU A 71 -4.00 13.65 3.33
C LEU A 71 -4.40 14.57 4.48
N THR A 72 -4.64 14.00 5.65
CA THR A 72 -4.69 14.74 6.91
C THR A 72 -3.48 14.33 7.74
N TYR A 73 -2.90 15.28 8.47
CA TYR A 73 -1.80 15.05 9.40
C TYR A 73 -2.20 15.63 10.75
N ASP A 74 -1.97 14.87 11.82
CA ASP A 74 -2.03 15.42 13.17
C ASP A 74 -0.84 16.38 13.33
N VAL A 75 -1.13 17.59 13.80
CA VAL A 75 -0.16 18.66 14.09
C VAL A 75 0.26 18.61 15.54
#